data_AF-A0A2S9XK00-F1
#
_entry.id   AF-A0A2S9XK00-F1
#
_cell.length_a   1.000
_cell.length_b   1.000
_cell.length_c   1.000
_cell.angle_alpha   90.00
_cell.angle_beta   90.00
_cell.angle_gamma   90.00
#
_symmetry.space_group_name_H-M   'P 1'
#
loop_
_entity.id
_entity.type
_entity.pdbx_description
1 polymer ?
#
loop_
_entity_poly.entity_id
_entity_poly.type
_entity_poly.pdbx_seq_one_letter_code
_entity_poly.pdbx_strand_id
1 'polypeptide(L)'
;MLLVVPINRVVLWVFVFFFTFVEAYVHLGFEILPRWVARSRIGKYLGTSVFHNMHHEDGAYNFAAYFTWWDRIFGTIHPDYAERYEAVTERPLFWRRPPEPDAAEPSA
;
A
#
# COMPACT_ATOMS: atom_id res chain seq x y z
N MET A 1 -17.41 17.90 -14.57
CA MET A 1 -16.13 18.57 -14.23
C MET A 1 -15.16 18.56 -15.41
N LEU A 2 -14.69 17.40 -15.88
CA LEU A 2 -13.72 17.30 -16.98
C LEU A 2 -14.15 17.93 -18.34
N LEU A 3 -15.46 17.94 -18.64
CA LEU A 3 -15.98 18.52 -19.89
C LEU A 3 -16.10 20.06 -19.85
N VAL A 4 -16.00 20.67 -18.67
CA VAL A 4 -16.33 22.09 -18.43
C VAL A 4 -15.14 22.89 -17.92
N VAL A 5 -14.20 22.23 -17.25
CA VAL A 5 -12.96 22.85 -16.78
C VAL A 5 -11.85 22.63 -17.81
N PRO A 6 -11.25 23.69 -18.38
CA PRO A 6 -10.13 23.55 -19.31
C PRO A 6 -8.92 22.98 -18.57
N ILE A 7 -8.60 21.71 -18.85
CA ILE A 7 -7.45 21.01 -18.28
C ILE A 7 -6.41 20.79 -19.36
N ASN A 8 -5.15 21.04 -19.02
CA ASN A 8 -4.02 20.73 -19.90
C ASN A 8 -3.96 19.21 -20.16
N ARG A 9 -4.01 18.81 -21.44
CA ARG A 9 -4.04 17.40 -21.85
C ARG A 9 -2.83 16.60 -21.36
N VAL A 10 -1.64 17.19 -21.32
CA VAL A 10 -0.42 16.52 -20.86
C VAL A 10 -0.51 16.24 -19.36
N VAL A 11 -0.95 17.22 -18.58
CA VAL A 11 -1.15 17.05 -17.12
C VAL A 11 -2.19 15.97 -16.86
N LEU A 12 -3.30 15.95 -17.61
CA LEU A 12 -4.32 14.92 -17.47
C LEU A 12 -3.74 13.53 -17.70
N TRP A 13 -2.98 13.33 -18.79
CA TRP A 13 -2.38 12.03 -19.08
C TRP A 13 -1.37 11.61 -18.01
N VAL A 14 -0.47 12.51 -17.61
CA VAL A 14 0.49 12.21 -16.53
C VAL A 14 -0.24 11.84 -15.25
N PHE A 15 -1.27 12.59 -14.87
CA PHE A 15 -2.09 12.31 -13.69
C PHE A 15 -2.74 10.93 -13.78
N VAL A 16 -3.44 10.63 -14.88
CA VAL A 16 -4.14 9.35 -15.07
C VAL A 16 -3.16 8.18 -15.02
N PHE A 17 -2.05 8.25 -15.76
CA PHE A 17 -1.07 7.16 -15.76
C PHE A 17 -0.44 6.97 -14.39
N PHE A 18 0.00 8.06 -13.75
CA PHE A 18 0.60 8.01 -12.42
C PHE A 18 -0.36 7.37 -11.41
N PHE A 19 -1.59 7.86 -11.30
CA PHE A 19 -2.56 7.32 -10.35
C PHE A 19 -3.01 5.90 -10.71
N THR A 20 -3.09 5.55 -11.99
CA THR A 20 -3.34 4.15 -12.40
C THR A 20 -2.26 3.20 -11.84
N PHE A 21 -0.98 3.59 -11.94
CA PHE A 21 0.10 2.77 -11.37
C PHE A 21 0.05 2.70 -9.85
N VAL A 22 -0.25 3.82 -9.18
CA VAL A 22 -0.33 3.85 -7.71
C VAL A 22 -1.51 3.00 -7.20
N GLU A 23 -2.67 3.08 -7.85
CA GLU A 23 -3.86 2.27 -7.53
C GLU A 23 -3.60 0.77 -7.73
N ALA A 24 -2.94 0.41 -8.84
CA ALA A 24 -2.54 -0.97 -9.07
C ALA A 24 -1.55 -1.44 -8.01
N TYR A 25 -0.57 -0.61 -7.65
CA TYR A 25 0.45 -0.91 -6.64
C TYR A 25 -0.17 -1.27 -5.28
N VAL A 26 -1.10 -0.45 -4.76
CA VAL A 26 -1.67 -0.70 -3.42
C VAL A 26 -2.47 -2.01 -3.35
N HIS A 27 -2.95 -2.52 -4.49
CA HIS A 27 -3.71 -3.77 -4.61
C HIS A 27 -2.89 -4.97 -5.12
N LEU A 28 -1.56 -4.88 -5.22
CA LEU A 28 -0.74 -5.97 -5.74
C LEU A 28 -0.79 -7.25 -4.89
N GLY A 29 -1.07 -7.12 -3.58
CA GLY A 29 -0.98 -8.22 -2.62
C GLY A 29 0.46 -8.62 -2.28
N PHE A 30 1.47 -7.92 -2.81
CA PHE A 30 2.89 -8.09 -2.45
C PHE A 30 3.63 -6.75 -2.48
N GLU A 31 4.67 -6.62 -1.65
CA GLU A 31 5.34 -5.34 -1.45
C GLU A 31 6.51 -5.09 -2.42
N ILE A 32 6.40 -4.11 -3.31
CA ILE A 32 7.53 -3.74 -4.20
C ILE A 32 8.56 -2.88 -3.46
N LEU A 33 8.13 -2.05 -2.50
CA LEU A 33 9.03 -1.14 -1.81
C LEU A 33 10.04 -1.89 -0.94
N PRO A 34 11.33 -1.52 -1.00
CA PRO A 34 12.35 -2.16 -0.19
C PRO A 34 12.20 -1.79 1.29
N ARG A 35 12.67 -2.65 2.19
CA ARG A 35 12.54 -2.51 3.66
C ARG A 35 13.03 -1.16 4.20
N TRP A 36 14.04 -0.56 3.58
CA TRP A 36 14.58 0.73 4.00
C TRP A 36 13.65 1.92 3.72
N VAL A 37 12.68 1.80 2.80
CA VAL A 37 11.73 2.89 2.51
C VAL A 37 10.82 3.14 3.72
N ALA A 38 10.16 2.10 4.24
CA ALA A 38 9.31 2.22 5.42
C ALA A 38 10.08 2.64 6.69
N ARG A 39 11.38 2.33 6.75
CA ARG A 39 12.26 2.75 7.86
C ARG A 39 12.79 4.18 7.73
N SER A 40 12.72 4.77 6.54
CA SER A 40 13.21 6.13 6.32
C SER A 40 12.28 7.16 6.98
N ARG A 41 12.84 8.34 7.29
CA ARG A 41 12.10 9.43 7.97
C ARG A 41 10.85 9.86 7.21
N ILE A 42 10.90 9.81 5.88
CA ILE A 42 9.80 10.21 4.99
C ILE A 42 9.00 9.00 4.55
N GLY A 43 9.65 7.91 4.15
CA GLY A 43 8.98 6.74 3.59
C GLY A 43 8.07 6.00 4.58
N LYS A 44 8.26 6.17 5.90
CA LYS A 44 7.30 5.68 6.91
C LYS A 44 5.88 6.25 6.75
N TYR A 45 5.74 7.36 6.04
CA TYR A 45 4.47 8.04 5.80
C TYR A 45 3.80 7.61 4.49
N LEU A 46 4.46 6.80 3.66
CA LEU A 46 3.87 6.26 2.45
C LEU A 46 2.94 5.10 2.80
N GLY A 47 1.77 5.09 2.18
CA GLY A 47 0.90 3.91 2.11
C GLY A 47 1.60 2.84 1.29
N THR A 48 1.53 1.60 1.77
CA THR A 48 2.18 0.45 1.15
C THR A 48 1.14 -0.57 0.73
N SER A 49 1.50 -1.51 -0.15
CA SER A 49 0.55 -2.56 -0.54
C SER A 49 0.16 -3.41 0.67
N VAL A 50 1.11 -3.68 1.58
CA VAL A 50 0.83 -4.38 2.85
C VAL A 50 -0.14 -3.59 3.72
N PHE A 51 0.04 -2.27 3.82
CA PHE A 51 -0.83 -1.40 4.62
C PHE A 51 -2.29 -1.48 4.15
N HIS A 52 -2.50 -1.36 2.83
CA HIS A 52 -3.82 -1.43 2.24
C HIS A 52 -4.42 -2.85 2.25
N ASN A 53 -3.59 -3.88 2.06
CA ASN A 53 -4.06 -5.27 2.16
C ASN A 53 -4.58 -5.58 3.58
N MET A 54 -3.87 -5.12 4.61
CA MET A 54 -4.31 -5.28 6.00
C MET A 54 -5.60 -4.53 6.31
N HIS A 55 -5.93 -3.44 5.60
CA HIS A 55 -7.24 -2.79 5.71
C HIS A 55 -8.37 -3.68 5.20
N HIS A 56 -8.14 -4.44 4.12
CA HIS A 56 -9.13 -5.40 3.62
C HIS A 56 -9.29 -6.62 4.54
N GLU A 57 -8.26 -6.97 5.31
CA GLU A 57 -8.32 -8.02 6.33
C GLU A 57 -9.05 -7.54 7.59
N ASP A 58 -8.72 -6.34 8.08
CA ASP A 58 -9.39 -5.68 9.20
C ASP A 58 -9.70 -4.22 8.86
N GLY A 59 -10.97 -3.98 8.49
CA GLY A 59 -11.48 -2.67 8.08
C GLY A 59 -11.53 -1.62 9.21
N ALA A 60 -11.19 -1.97 10.45
CA ALA A 60 -11.09 -1.01 11.55
C ALA A 60 -9.79 -0.18 11.55
N TYR A 61 -8.81 -0.54 10.71
CA TYR A 61 -7.49 0.07 10.66
C TYR A 61 -7.07 0.46 9.23
N ASN A 62 -5.97 1.20 9.13
CA ASN A 62 -5.24 1.49 7.90
C ASN A 62 -6.08 2.17 6.80
N PHE A 63 -6.75 3.27 7.13
CA PHE A 63 -7.71 3.92 6.24
C PHE A 63 -7.07 4.63 5.04
N ALA A 64 -5.84 5.14 5.16
CA ALA A 64 -5.22 5.87 4.07
C ALA A 64 -4.70 4.95 2.95
N ALA A 65 -5.01 5.29 1.70
CA ALA A 65 -4.48 4.59 0.53
C ALA A 65 -3.01 4.96 0.21
N TYR A 66 -2.66 6.26 0.27
CA TYR A 66 -1.34 6.74 -0.21
C TYR A 66 -0.43 7.28 0.89
N PHE A 67 -1.00 7.82 1.96
CA PHE A 67 -0.26 8.60 2.95
C PHE A 67 -0.79 8.35 4.37
N THR A 68 -0.02 7.66 5.20
CA THR A 68 -0.42 7.19 6.55
C THR A 68 -0.44 8.30 7.62
N TRP A 69 -0.41 9.57 7.23
CA TRP A 69 -0.19 10.71 8.12
C TRP A 69 -1.40 10.86 9.03
N TRP A 70 -2.58 10.74 8.44
CA TRP A 70 -3.85 10.77 9.15
C TRP A 70 -3.98 9.58 10.09
N ASP A 71 -3.64 8.36 9.64
CA ASP A 71 -3.70 7.19 10.51
C ASP A 71 -2.76 7.28 11.71
N ARG A 72 -1.59 7.91 11.53
CA ARG A 72 -0.66 8.17 12.65
C ARG A 72 -1.20 9.20 13.63
N ILE A 73 -1.84 10.25 13.14
CA ILE A 73 -2.44 11.30 13.97
C ILE A 73 -3.61 10.74 14.79
N PHE A 74 -4.44 9.91 14.17
CA PHE A 74 -5.65 9.37 14.80
C PHE A 74 -5.46 8.00 15.45
N GLY A 75 -4.27 7.40 15.33
CA GLY A 75 -3.95 6.12 15.96
C GLY A 75 -4.66 4.92 15.31
N THR A 76 -4.94 4.99 14.02
CA THR A 76 -5.67 3.95 13.27
C THR A 76 -4.76 3.04 12.45
N ILE A 77 -3.45 3.07 12.69
CA ILE A 77 -2.55 2.06 12.11
C ILE A 77 -2.73 0.74 12.84
N HIS A 78 -2.88 -0.34 12.08
CA HIS A 78 -2.97 -1.69 12.62
C HIS A 78 -1.73 -2.00 13.47
N PRO A 79 -1.87 -2.51 14.71
CA PRO A 79 -0.75 -2.77 15.61
C PRO A 79 0.37 -3.63 14.98
N ASP A 80 -0.01 -4.67 14.23
CA ASP A 80 0.93 -5.62 13.63
C ASP A 80 1.52 -5.17 12.28
N TYR A 81 1.20 -3.97 11.81
CA TYR A 81 1.64 -3.50 10.48
C TYR A 81 3.15 -3.54 10.30
N ALA A 82 3.90 -3.09 11.32
CA ALA A 82 5.36 -3.03 11.23
C ALA A 82 5.99 -4.42 11.13
N GLU A 83 5.53 -5.37 11.95
CA GLU A 83 6.00 -6.75 11.94
C GLU A 83 5.68 -7.42 10.59
N ARG A 84 4.44 -7.28 10.11
CA ARG A 84 4.01 -7.88 8.86
C ARG A 84 4.73 -7.30 7.65
N TYR A 85 4.95 -5.99 7.62
CA TYR A 85 5.77 -5.35 6.59
C TYR A 85 7.20 -5.88 6.61
N GLU A 86 7.80 -6.08 7.79
CA GLU A 86 9.14 -6.65 7.89
C GLU A 86 9.22 -8.11 7.43
N ALA A 87 8.22 -8.93 7.77
CA ALA A 87 8.12 -10.32 7.33
C ALA A 87 8.02 -10.41 5.80
N VAL A 88 7.15 -9.61 5.19
CA VAL A 88 6.98 -9.58 3.72
C VAL A 88 8.23 -9.05 3.01
N THR A 89 8.98 -8.15 3.65
CA THR A 89 10.18 -7.52 3.07
C THR A 89 11.51 -8.13 3.50
N GLU A 90 11.50 -9.26 4.22
CA GLU A 90 12.71 -9.95 4.70
C GLU A 90 13.66 -10.35 3.56
N ARG A 91 13.08 -10.77 2.42
CA ARG A 91 13.82 -11.18 1.23
C ARG A 91 13.74 -10.14 0.11
N PRO A 92 14.78 -10.02 -0.74
CA PRO A 92 14.72 -9.22 -1.96
C PRO A 92 13.50 -9.62 -2.79
N LEU A 93 12.85 -8.65 -3.45
CA LEU A 93 11.58 -8.85 -4.17
C LEU A 93 11.61 -10.08 -5.11
N PHE A 94 12.70 -10.23 -5.88
CA PHE A 94 12.87 -11.34 -6.82
C PHE A 94 13.17 -12.71 -6.18
N TRP A 95 13.38 -12.75 -4.87
CA TRP A 95 13.68 -13.96 -4.09
C TRP A 95 12.59 -14.30 -3.07
N ARG A 96 11.46 -13.58 -3.12
CA ARG A 96 10.27 -13.90 -2.33
C ARG A 96 9.58 -15.09 -2.99
N ARG A 97 9.42 -16.17 -2.22
CA ARG A 97 8.64 -17.32 -2.67
C ARG A 97 7.17 -16.86 -2.75
N PRO A 98 6.39 -17.26 -3.77
CA PRO A 98 4.95 -17.09 -3.73
C PRO A 98 4.41 -17.67 -2.41
N PRO A 99 3.41 -17.04 -1.78
CA PRO A 99 2.75 -17.65 -0.63
C PRO A 99 2.29 -19.06 -1.02
N GLU A 100 2.53 -20.03 -0.14
CA GLU A 100 2.19 -21.42 -0.38
C GLU A 100 0.67 -21.56 -0.51
N PRO A 101 0.13 -22.33 -1.48
CA PRO A 101 -1.31 -22.36 -1.76
C PRO A 101 -2.21 -22.84 -0.61
N ASP A 102 -1.66 -23.30 0.51
CA ASP A 102 -2.41 -23.97 1.59
C ASP A 102 -2.44 -23.19 2.93
N ALA A 103 -2.23 -21.87 2.90
CA ALA A 103 -2.50 -20.99 4.05
C ALA A 103 -3.85 -20.27 3.97
N ALA A 104 -4.77 -20.75 3.11
CA ALA A 104 -6.19 -20.43 3.28
C ALA A 104 -6.61 -21.01 4.64
N GLU A 105 -6.82 -20.14 5.62
CA GLU A 105 -7.38 -20.52 6.91
C GLU A 105 -8.67 -21.34 6.71
N PRO A 106 -8.93 -22.34 7.56
CA PRO A 106 -10.13 -23.14 7.44
C PRO A 106 -11.37 -22.27 7.65
N SER A 107 -12.23 -22.26 6.63
CA SER A 107 -13.68 -22.05 6.68
C SER A 107 -14.24 -21.64 8.06
N ALA A 108 -14.71 -20.41 8.17
CA ALA A 108 -15.82 -20.07 9.06
C ALA A 108 -17.15 -20.39 8.37
#